data_AF-A0A356FCT7-F1
#
_entry.id   AF-A0A356FCT7-F1
#
_cell.length_a   1.000
_cell.length_b   1.000
_cell.length_c   1.000
_cell.angle_alpha   90.00
_cell.angle_beta   90.00
_cell.angle_gamma   90.00
#
_symmetry.space_group_name_H-M   'P 1'
#
loop_
_entity.id
_entity.type
_entity.pdbx_description
1 polymer ?
#
loop_
_entity_poly.entity_id
_entity_poly.type
_entity_poly.pdbx_seq_one_letter_code
_entity_poly.pdbx_strand_id
1 'polypeptide(L)'
;MGGVALPARSLRRSAILGGGLWVVCAGYCAITVCEGRLELIELLLLFGPLLAVPGGLSMVVGQRPPGELRGEGLVVRLLLPAALCVIVSRWLAPGFPAAALASPWLLVTALVALLGLQRIIRRGFSPLEELTVDAGLLYLPVGGGWLL
;
A
#
# COMPACT_ATOMS: atom_id res chain seq x y z
N MET A 1 -20.66 -8.20 -23.22
CA MET A 1 -19.78 -7.03 -22.96
C MET A 1 -19.93 -6.62 -21.50
N GLY A 2 -19.13 -7.16 -20.58
CA GLY A 2 -19.23 -6.84 -19.16
C GLY A 2 -18.34 -7.76 -18.33
N GLY A 3 -17.22 -7.23 -17.82
CA GLY A 3 -16.32 -8.02 -16.97
C GLY A 3 -14.95 -7.42 -16.63
N VAL A 4 -14.67 -6.16 -16.97
CA VAL A 4 -13.28 -5.68 -17.20
C VAL A 4 -12.83 -4.59 -16.18
N ALA A 5 -13.65 -4.19 -15.19
CA ALA A 5 -13.35 -3.06 -14.28
C ALA A 5 -13.17 -3.41 -12.78
N LEU A 6 -13.15 -4.69 -12.41
CA LEU A 6 -13.21 -5.13 -11.01
C LEU A 6 -12.00 -4.72 -10.13
N PRO A 7 -10.73 -4.83 -10.58
CA PRO A 7 -9.58 -4.59 -9.70
C PRO A 7 -9.35 -3.10 -9.37
N ALA A 8 -9.54 -2.20 -10.33
CA ALA A 8 -9.37 -0.76 -10.10
C ALA A 8 -10.47 -0.20 -9.17
N ARG A 9 -11.72 -0.67 -9.33
CA ARG A 9 -12.84 -0.27 -8.45
C ARG A 9 -12.65 -0.78 -7.03
N SER A 10 -12.15 -2.01 -6.85
CA SER A 10 -11.84 -2.52 -5.50
C SER A 10 -10.69 -1.75 -4.86
N LEU A 11 -9.61 -1.44 -5.60
CA LEU A 11 -8.52 -0.63 -5.09
C LEU A 11 -8.97 0.77 -4.66
N ARG A 12 -9.79 1.44 -5.48
CA ARG A 12 -10.34 2.76 -5.15
C ARG A 12 -11.25 2.69 -3.90
N ARG A 13 -12.05 1.64 -3.76
CA ARG A 13 -12.84 1.40 -2.54
C ARG A 13 -11.94 1.16 -1.33
N SER A 14 -10.90 0.34 -1.47
CA SER A 14 -9.91 0.10 -0.41
C SER A 14 -9.18 1.38 -0.01
N ALA A 15 -8.85 2.27 -0.95
CA ALA A 15 -8.25 3.57 -0.65
C ALA A 15 -9.21 4.52 0.09
N ILE A 16 -10.49 4.54 -0.30
CA ILE A 16 -11.51 5.34 0.40
C ILE A 16 -11.74 4.80 1.81
N LEU A 17 -11.86 3.48 1.96
CA LEU A 17 -12.03 2.83 3.27
C LEU A 17 -10.81 3.04 4.16
N GLY A 18 -9.61 2.84 3.62
CA GLY A 18 -8.35 3.09 4.32
C GLY A 18 -8.19 4.56 4.69
N GLY A 19 -8.64 5.48 3.84
CA GLY A 19 -8.65 6.91 4.15
C GLY A 19 -9.62 7.29 5.27
N GLY A 20 -10.81 6.71 5.27
CA GLY A 20 -11.74 6.85 6.40
C GLY A 20 -11.12 6.33 7.70
N LEU A 21 -10.50 5.14 7.66
CA LEU A 21 -9.82 4.55 8.82
C LEU A 21 -8.65 5.41 9.30
N TRP A 22 -7.86 5.95 8.37
CA TRP A 22 -6.76 6.86 8.70
C TRP A 22 -7.26 8.15 9.35
N VAL A 23 -8.35 8.75 8.86
CA VAL A 23 -8.96 9.94 9.49
C VAL A 23 -9.46 9.63 10.90
N VAL A 24 -10.02 8.44 11.13
CA VAL A 24 -10.44 8.01 12.47
C VAL A 24 -9.23 7.86 13.39
N CYS A 25 -8.16 7.20 12.94
CA CYS A 25 -6.91 7.09 13.70
C CYS A 25 -6.26 8.46 13.96
N ALA A 26 -6.28 9.35 12.97
CA ALA A 26 -5.75 10.70 13.07
C ALA A 26 -6.54 11.56 14.05
N GLY A 27 -7.88 11.45 14.05
CA GLY A 27 -8.73 12.11 15.02
C GLY A 27 -8.48 11.59 16.44
N TYR A 28 -8.35 10.27 16.60
CA TYR A 28 -8.01 9.66 17.90
C TYR A 28 -6.63 10.10 18.40
N CYS A 29 -5.61 10.09 17.54
CA CYS A 29 -4.29 10.63 17.87
C CYS A 29 -4.36 12.13 18.16
N ALA A 30 -5.09 12.95 17.40
CA ALA A 30 -5.18 14.38 17.68
C ALA A 30 -5.80 14.70 19.05
N ILE A 31 -6.73 13.87 19.52
CA ILE A 31 -7.34 13.99 20.85
C ILE A 31 -6.35 13.59 21.96
N THR A 32 -5.49 12.60 21.71
CA THR A 32 -4.51 12.07 22.69
C THR A 32 -3.14 12.77 22.63
N VAL A 33 -2.77 13.41 21.51
CA VAL A 33 -1.52 14.16 21.28
C VAL A 33 -1.42 15.40 22.17
N CYS A 34 -2.53 15.91 22.71
CA CYS A 34 -2.50 16.91 23.78
C CYS A 34 -1.70 16.47 25.02
N GLU A 35 -1.34 15.18 25.16
CA GLU A 35 -0.52 14.65 26.25
C GLU A 35 0.98 14.45 25.90
N GLY A 36 1.43 14.81 24.69
CA GLY A 36 2.87 14.98 24.39
C GLY A 36 3.68 13.74 23.96
N ARG A 37 3.07 12.73 23.34
CA ARG A 37 3.81 11.59 22.73
C ARG A 37 4.09 11.77 21.23
N LEU A 38 5.22 11.23 20.78
CA LEU A 38 5.75 11.16 19.40
C LEU A 38 4.87 10.34 18.41
N GLU A 39 3.54 10.50 18.44
CA GLU A 39 2.63 9.68 17.62
C GLU A 39 2.43 10.20 16.19
N LEU A 40 2.90 11.41 15.88
CA LEU A 40 2.70 12.04 14.57
C LEU A 40 3.45 11.30 13.44
N ILE A 41 4.70 10.89 13.68
CA ILE A 41 5.52 10.19 12.69
C ILE A 41 4.88 8.86 12.32
N GLU A 42 4.41 8.15 13.33
CA GLU A 42 3.73 6.87 13.21
C GLU A 42 2.39 6.97 12.46
N LEU A 43 1.62 8.03 12.72
CA LEU A 43 0.38 8.31 11.99
C LEU A 43 0.67 8.65 10.51
N LEU A 44 1.72 9.41 10.24
CA LEU A 44 2.19 9.70 8.88
C LEU A 44 2.67 8.43 8.18
N LEU A 45 3.32 7.50 8.87
CA LEU A 45 3.71 6.21 8.32
C LEU A 45 2.51 5.34 7.95
N LEU A 46 1.45 5.35 8.76
CA LEU A 46 0.18 4.67 8.47
C LEU A 46 -0.55 5.22 7.24
N PHE A 47 -0.34 6.49 6.89
CA PHE A 47 -0.94 7.09 5.68
C PHE A 47 -0.53 6.32 4.41
N GLY A 48 0.72 5.85 4.37
CA GLY A 48 1.26 5.09 3.24
C GLY A 48 0.41 3.85 2.93
N PRO A 49 0.34 2.87 3.85
CA PRO A 49 -0.40 1.64 3.64
C PRO A 49 -1.91 1.81 3.43
N LEU A 50 -2.52 2.78 4.11
CA LEU A 50 -3.97 2.96 4.12
C LEU A 50 -4.50 3.73 2.91
N LEU A 51 -3.73 4.70 2.41
CA LEU A 51 -4.20 5.67 1.43
C LEU A 51 -3.29 5.75 0.22
N ALA A 52 -2.00 6.04 0.45
CA ALA A 52 -1.09 6.38 -0.63
C ALA A 52 -0.86 5.20 -1.59
N VAL A 53 -0.61 4.00 -1.05
CA VAL A 53 -0.36 2.80 -1.85
C VAL A 53 -1.60 2.29 -2.58
N PRO A 54 -2.76 2.02 -1.92
CA PRO A 54 -3.97 1.61 -2.63
C PRO A 54 -4.45 2.67 -3.62
N GLY A 55 -4.33 3.96 -3.27
CA GLY A 55 -4.68 5.08 -4.14
C GLY A 55 -3.81 5.14 -5.39
N GLY A 56 -2.48 5.15 -5.22
CA GLY A 56 -1.52 5.15 -6.32
C GLY A 56 -1.70 3.93 -7.22
N LEU A 57 -1.82 2.73 -6.65
CA LEU A 57 -2.02 1.50 -7.43
C LEU A 57 -3.34 1.51 -8.22
N SER A 58 -4.40 2.15 -7.70
CA SER A 58 -5.66 2.30 -8.44
C SER A 58 -5.52 3.13 -9.71
N MET A 59 -4.62 4.13 -9.69
CA MET A 59 -4.32 4.96 -10.85
C MET A 59 -3.48 4.19 -11.88
N VAL A 60 -2.53 3.38 -11.41
CA VAL A 60 -1.68 2.55 -12.28
C VAL A 60 -2.46 1.44 -12.97
N VAL A 61 -3.29 0.71 -12.22
CA VAL A 61 -4.09 -0.41 -12.74
C VAL A 61 -5.26 0.09 -13.60
N GLY A 62 -5.81 1.26 -13.29
CA GLY A 62 -6.93 1.85 -14.06
C GLY A 62 -6.60 2.22 -15.50
N GLN A 63 -5.31 2.32 -15.85
CA GLN A 63 -4.84 2.74 -17.18
C GLN A 63 -4.60 1.55 -18.13
N ARG A 64 -4.61 0.29 -17.66
CA ARG A 64 -4.28 -0.88 -18.48
C ARG A 64 -5.42 -1.88 -18.64
N PRO A 65 -5.44 -2.64 -19.75
CA PRO A 65 -6.38 -3.74 -19.94
C PRO A 65 -6.14 -4.81 -18.86
N PRO A 66 -7.19 -5.35 -18.23
CA PRO A 66 -7.05 -6.29 -17.12
C PRO A 66 -6.44 -7.61 -17.57
N GLY A 67 -5.54 -8.16 -16.74
CA GLY A 67 -4.96 -9.49 -16.92
C GLY A 67 -3.61 -9.52 -17.63
N GLU A 68 -3.04 -8.36 -17.95
CA GLU A 68 -1.73 -8.27 -18.60
C GLU A 68 -0.57 -8.70 -17.67
N LEU A 69 -0.76 -8.57 -16.35
CA LEU A 69 0.17 -9.04 -15.32
C LEU A 69 -0.49 -10.09 -14.41
N ARG A 70 0.06 -11.32 -14.44
CA ARG A 70 -0.30 -12.39 -13.52
C ARG A 70 0.10 -11.98 -12.09
N GLY A 71 -0.88 -11.70 -11.24
CA GLY A 71 -0.66 -11.41 -9.81
C GLY A 71 -1.34 -10.15 -9.29
N GLU A 72 -1.79 -9.24 -10.17
CA GLU A 72 -2.45 -7.99 -9.75
C GLU A 72 -3.67 -8.25 -8.85
N GLY A 73 -4.54 -9.19 -9.22
CA GLY A 73 -5.71 -9.53 -8.43
C GLY A 73 -5.38 -10.08 -7.03
N LEU A 74 -4.25 -10.77 -6.88
CA LEU A 74 -3.79 -11.27 -5.58
C LEU A 74 -3.28 -10.11 -4.72
N VAL A 75 -2.45 -9.23 -5.29
CA VAL A 75 -1.93 -8.02 -4.62
C VAL A 75 -3.08 -7.15 -4.12
N VAL A 76 -4.09 -6.90 -4.97
CA VAL A 76 -5.27 -6.11 -4.61
C VAL A 76 -6.02 -6.70 -3.41
N ARG A 77 -6.15 -8.02 -3.35
CA ARG A 77 -6.84 -8.71 -2.24
C ARG A 77 -6.03 -8.70 -0.95
N LEU A 78 -4.70 -8.79 -1.05
CA LEU A 78 -3.81 -8.82 0.10
C LEU A 78 -3.49 -7.42 0.66
N LEU A 79 -3.71 -6.35 -0.10
CA LEU A 79 -3.34 -4.99 0.29
C LEU A 79 -4.06 -4.52 1.56
N LEU A 80 -5.38 -4.66 1.60
CA LEU A 80 -6.19 -4.24 2.75
C LEU A 80 -5.92 -5.07 4.02
N PRO A 81 -5.91 -6.41 3.99
CA PRO A 81 -5.58 -7.19 5.19
C PRO A 81 -4.15 -6.92 5.68
N ALA A 82 -3.17 -6.74 4.77
CA ALA A 82 -1.81 -6.40 5.17
C ALA A 82 -1.73 -5.02 5.84
N ALA A 83 -2.47 -4.01 5.34
CA ALA A 83 -2.55 -2.70 5.98
C ALA A 83 -3.20 -2.79 7.38
N LEU A 84 -4.22 -3.64 7.56
CA LEU A 84 -4.81 -3.88 8.88
C LEU A 84 -3.82 -4.53 9.83
N CYS A 85 -3.00 -5.49 9.38
CA CYS A 85 -1.96 -6.09 10.20
C CYS A 85 -0.94 -5.06 10.71
N VAL A 86 -0.59 -4.06 9.89
CA VAL A 86 0.28 -2.95 10.31
C VAL A 86 -0.37 -2.11 11.41
N ILE A 87 -1.68 -1.82 11.31
CA ILE A 87 -2.40 -1.12 12.39
C ILE A 87 -2.39 -1.97 13.67
N VAL A 88 -2.64 -3.28 13.55
CA VAL A 88 -2.66 -4.18 14.71
C VAL A 88 -1.30 -4.27 15.37
N SER A 89 -0.22 -4.30 14.59
CA SER A 89 1.15 -4.30 15.08
C SER A 89 1.46 -3.14 16.02
N ARG A 90 0.76 -2.00 15.90
CA ARG A 90 1.07 -0.80 16.69
C ARG A 90 0.58 -0.87 18.13
N TRP A 91 -0.37 -1.75 18.42
CA TRP A 91 -0.78 -2.04 19.80
C TRP A 91 0.17 -2.99 20.51
N LEU A 92 1.14 -3.58 19.80
CA LEU A 92 2.17 -4.42 20.39
C LEU A 92 3.41 -3.59 20.71
N ALA A 93 4.11 -3.99 21.77
CA ALA A 93 5.43 -3.43 22.07
C ALA A 93 6.41 -3.71 20.92
N PRO A 94 7.35 -2.79 20.61
CA PRO A 94 8.36 -3.00 19.60
C PRO A 94 9.16 -4.29 19.86
N GLY A 95 9.30 -5.13 18.84
CA GLY A 95 10.00 -6.40 18.94
C GLY A 95 9.51 -7.42 17.91
N PHE A 96 9.96 -8.66 18.09
CA PHE A 96 9.62 -9.76 17.17
C PHE A 96 8.12 -9.91 16.84
N PRO A 97 7.17 -9.84 17.79
CA PRO A 97 5.76 -10.05 17.44
C PRO A 97 5.16 -8.90 16.63
N ALA A 98 5.62 -7.65 16.86
CA ALA A 98 5.23 -6.51 16.04
C ALA A 98 5.79 -6.65 14.60
N ALA A 99 7.08 -6.96 14.47
CA ALA A 99 7.71 -7.21 13.17
C ALA A 99 7.03 -8.36 12.41
N ALA A 100 6.67 -9.46 13.09
CA ALA A 100 5.95 -10.56 12.48
C ALA A 100 4.58 -10.12 11.91
N LEU A 101 3.85 -9.25 12.62
CA LEU A 101 2.57 -8.69 12.16
C LEU A 101 2.72 -7.66 11.03
N ALA A 102 3.82 -6.92 10.97
CA ALA A 102 4.10 -5.99 9.88
C ALA A 102 4.68 -6.69 8.63
N SER A 103 5.22 -7.90 8.77
CA SER A 103 5.81 -8.67 7.66
C SER A 103 4.89 -8.92 6.45
N PRO A 104 3.56 -9.15 6.60
CA PRO A 104 2.66 -9.30 5.45
C PRO A 104 2.62 -8.04 4.59
N TRP A 105 2.77 -6.85 5.18
CA TRP A 105 2.85 -5.60 4.45
C TRP A 105 4.13 -5.51 3.62
N LEU A 106 5.28 -5.85 4.22
CA LEU A 106 6.53 -5.95 3.46
C LEU A 106 6.38 -6.92 2.28
N LEU A 107 5.78 -8.09 2.51
CA LEU A 107 5.56 -9.09 1.46
C LEU A 107 4.68 -8.53 0.34
N VAL A 108 3.60 -7.84 0.65
CA VAL A 108 2.75 -7.19 -0.35
C VAL A 108 3.51 -6.12 -1.12
N THR A 109 4.27 -5.25 -0.44
CA THR A 109 5.08 -4.23 -1.13
C THR A 109 6.14 -4.83 -2.04
N ALA A 110 6.76 -5.96 -1.64
CA ALA A 110 7.68 -6.72 -2.48
C ALA A 110 6.99 -7.29 -3.73
N LEU A 111 5.78 -7.84 -3.58
CA LEU A 111 4.98 -8.28 -4.73
C LEU A 111 4.65 -7.12 -5.68
N VAL A 112 4.33 -5.94 -5.16
CA VAL A 112 4.09 -4.73 -5.98
C VAL A 112 5.36 -4.31 -6.72
N ALA A 113 6.52 -4.35 -6.07
CA ALA A 113 7.80 -4.05 -6.70
C ALA A 113 8.13 -5.05 -7.83
N LEU A 114 7.82 -6.34 -7.64
CA LEU A 114 7.97 -7.34 -8.69
C LEU A 114 7.07 -7.05 -9.89
N LEU A 115 5.84 -6.57 -9.68
CA LEU A 115 4.97 -6.12 -10.77
C LEU A 115 5.59 -4.93 -11.51
N GLY A 116 6.12 -3.94 -10.80
CA GLY A 116 6.85 -2.81 -11.40
C GLY A 116 8.07 -3.27 -12.21
N LEU A 117 8.86 -4.20 -11.67
CA LEU A 117 10.00 -4.78 -12.37
C LEU A 117 9.60 -5.52 -13.64
N GLN A 118 8.55 -6.34 -13.57
CA GLN A 118 8.01 -7.04 -14.75
C GLN A 118 7.54 -6.07 -15.83
N ARG A 119 7.01 -4.90 -15.46
CA ARG A 119 6.61 -3.85 -16.39
C ARG A 119 7.83 -3.27 -17.12
N ILE A 120 8.90 -2.96 -16.40
CA ILE A 120 10.16 -2.47 -17.00
C ILE A 120 10.76 -3.51 -17.95
N ILE A 121 10.78 -4.79 -17.56
CA ILE A 121 11.36 -5.85 -18.40
C ILE A 121 10.57 -6.02 -19.71
N ARG A 122 9.24 -5.92 -19.67
CA ARG A 122 8.39 -6.10 -20.85
C ARG A 122 8.32 -4.89 -21.77
N ARG A 123 8.26 -3.68 -21.19
CA ARG A 123 8.13 -2.42 -21.96
C ARG A 123 9.49 -1.84 -22.37
N GLY A 124 10.53 -2.10 -21.58
CA GLY A 124 11.78 -1.36 -21.63
C GLY A 124 11.70 -0.02 -20.89
N PHE A 125 12.67 0.86 -21.13
CA PHE A 125 12.84 2.13 -20.40
C PHE A 125 12.03 3.32 -20.97
N SER A 126 11.24 3.11 -22.03
CA SER A 126 10.52 4.17 -22.73
C SER A 126 9.01 3.89 -22.77
N PRO A 127 8.13 4.89 -22.59
CA PRO A 127 8.43 6.30 -22.34
C PRO A 127 8.80 6.58 -20.87
N LEU A 128 9.41 7.73 -20.59
CA LEU A 128 9.93 8.08 -19.25
C LEU A 128 8.82 8.21 -18.20
N GLU A 129 7.62 8.67 -18.59
CA GLU A 129 6.52 8.86 -17.62
C GLU A 129 6.16 7.54 -16.94
N GLU A 130 5.97 6.47 -17.72
CA GLU A 130 5.66 5.17 -17.13
C GLU A 130 6.86 4.56 -16.38
N LEU A 131 8.12 4.87 -16.77
CA LEU A 131 9.29 4.40 -16.04
C LEU A 131 9.36 5.00 -14.62
N THR A 132 9.00 6.27 -14.46
CA THR A 132 8.94 6.90 -13.12
C THR A 132 7.88 6.26 -12.23
N VAL A 133 6.75 5.87 -12.80
CA VAL A 133 5.71 5.10 -12.10
C VAL A 133 6.25 3.73 -11.67
N ASP A 134 6.92 3.01 -12.59
CA ASP A 134 7.49 1.69 -12.30
C ASP A 134 8.60 1.76 -11.23
N ALA A 135 9.43 2.81 -11.27
CA ALA A 135 10.43 3.09 -10.23
C ALA A 135 9.77 3.36 -8.87
N GLY A 136 8.64 4.08 -8.85
CA GLY A 136 7.85 4.28 -7.63
C GLY A 136 7.34 2.96 -7.04
N LEU A 137 6.87 2.02 -7.88
CA LEU A 137 6.45 0.69 -7.43
C LEU A 137 7.62 -0.12 -6.85
N LEU A 138 8.80 -0.03 -7.47
CA LEU A 138 10.04 -0.66 -7.02
C LEU A 138 10.53 -0.12 -5.67
N TYR A 139 10.20 1.12 -5.32
CA TYR A 139 10.61 1.75 -4.07
C TYR A 139 9.73 1.39 -2.87
N LEU A 140 8.50 0.90 -3.09
CA LEU A 140 7.56 0.56 -2.01
C LEU A 140 8.10 -0.40 -0.93
N PRO A 141 8.91 -1.43 -1.24
CA PRO A 141 9.48 -2.32 -0.22
C PRO A 141 10.37 -1.60 0.79
N VAL A 142 11.00 -0.49 0.40
CA VAL A 142 11.82 0.33 1.31
C VAL A 142 10.94 0.90 2.42
N GLY A 143 9.75 1.41 2.06
CA GLY A 143 8.75 1.86 3.04
C GLY A 143 8.18 0.72 3.88
N GLY A 144 8.00 -0.47 3.30
CA GLY A 144 7.59 -1.67 4.03
C GLY A 144 8.64 -2.14 5.06
N GLY A 145 9.92 -2.05 4.71
CA GLY A 145 11.02 -2.45 5.57
C GLY A 145 11.23 -1.50 6.75
N TRP A 146 10.84 -0.23 6.60
CA TRP A 146 10.90 0.76 7.68
C TRP A 146 9.92 0.47 8.83
N LEU A 147 8.92 -0.39 8.60
CA LEU A 147 7.91 -0.78 9.60
C LEU A 147 8.31 -2.01 10.44
N LEU A 148 9.45 -2.63 10.14
CA LEU A 148 9.99 -3.81 10.85
C LEU A 148 11.10 -3.40 11.82
#